data_AF-A0A8X6SBY5-F1
#
_entry.id   AF-A0A8X6SBY5-F1
#
_cell.length_a   1.000
_cell.length_b   1.000
_cell.length_c   1.000
_cell.angle_alpha   90.00
_cell.angle_beta   90.00
_cell.angle_gamma   90.00
#
_symmetry.space_group_name_H-M   'P 1'
#
loop_
_entity.id
_entity.type
_entity.pdbx_description
1 polymer ?
#
loop_
_entity_poly.entity_id
_entity_poly.type
_entity_poly.pdbx_seq_one_letter_code
_entity_poly.pdbx_strand_id
1 'polypeptide(L)'
;MACYAEDCEFQMLNDDEIVISGQEESDPVDDETVEDEDKNNESSKGPSNSCAFSALQTAMEWYEQQSECCPTQLLLLKRTRDLAATKRRCIIVQRKISAYFPQ
;
A
#
# COMPACT_ATOMS: atom_id res chain seq x y z
N MET A 1 -13.90 17.41 -18.09
CA MET A 1 -14.17 16.33 -17.11
C MET A 1 -12.94 16.27 -16.20
N ALA A 2 -13.00 16.92 -15.05
CA ALA A 2 -11.85 16.97 -14.14
C ALA A 2 -11.78 15.65 -13.38
N CYS A 3 -10.81 14.81 -13.73
CA CYS A 3 -10.44 13.66 -12.93
C CYS A 3 -9.65 14.18 -11.74
N TYR A 4 -10.34 14.45 -10.63
CA TYR A 4 -9.68 14.49 -9.33
C TYR A 4 -9.11 13.09 -9.14
N ALA A 5 -7.80 12.96 -9.31
CA ALA A 5 -7.07 12.07 -8.45
C ALA A 5 -7.48 12.50 -7.05
N GLU A 6 -8.29 11.70 -6.36
CA GLU A 6 -8.30 11.70 -4.92
C GLU A 6 -6.84 11.44 -4.56
N ASP A 7 -6.10 12.53 -4.36
CA ASP A 7 -4.83 12.52 -3.67
C ASP A 7 -5.03 11.66 -2.43
N CYS A 8 -4.00 10.94 -2.00
CA CYS A 8 -3.98 10.50 -0.61
C CYS A 8 -4.25 11.79 0.20
N GLU A 9 -5.48 12.00 0.69
CA GLU A 9 -5.85 13.16 1.50
C GLU A 9 -5.20 12.96 2.86
N PHE A 10 -3.88 13.08 2.87
CA PHE A 10 -3.13 13.26 4.09
C PHE A 10 -3.61 14.60 4.65
N GLN A 11 -4.29 14.54 5.79
CA GLN A 11 -4.66 15.73 6.51
C GLN A 11 -3.36 16.47 6.87
N MET A 12 -3.17 17.67 6.33
CA MET A 12 -2.11 18.57 6.83
C MET A 12 -2.52 19.00 8.23
N LEU A 13 -1.84 18.44 9.22
CA LEU A 13 -1.97 18.84 10.61
C LEU A 13 -1.27 20.19 10.82
N ASN A 14 -1.88 21.08 11.58
CA ASN A 14 -1.21 22.30 12.06
C ASN A 14 -0.17 21.95 13.13
N ASP A 15 0.77 22.86 13.43
CA ASP A 15 1.85 22.64 14.39
C ASP A 15 1.35 22.10 15.75
N ASP A 16 0.22 22.61 16.24
CA ASP A 16 -0.40 22.17 17.49
C ASP A 16 -0.96 20.73 17.40
N GLU A 17 -1.59 20.39 16.27
CA GLU A 17 -2.15 19.07 16.02
C GLU A 17 -1.04 18.01 15.87
N ILE A 18 0.12 18.38 15.29
CA ILE A 18 1.30 17.53 15.18
C ILE A 18 1.83 17.15 16.57
N VAL A 19 1.90 18.11 17.49
CA VAL A 19 2.37 17.88 18.86
C VAL A 19 1.41 16.96 19.62
N ILE A 20 0.10 17.16 19.46
CA ILE A 20 -0.95 16.34 20.10
C ILE A 20 -0.89 14.90 19.59
N SER A 21 -0.85 14.69 18.27
CA SER A 21 -0.70 13.34 17.70
C SER A 21 0.63 12.67 18.10
N GLY A 22 1.68 13.45 18.36
CA GLY A 22 2.95 12.94 18.88
C GLY A 22 2.88 12.47 20.34
N GLN A 23 1.96 13.02 21.15
CA GLN A 23 1.80 12.70 22.57
C GLN A 23 0.72 11.64 22.84
N GLU A 24 -0.34 11.56 22.03
CA GLU A 24 -1.46 10.62 22.27
C GLU A 24 -1.11 9.14 22.01
N GLU A 25 0.01 8.84 21.36
CA GLU A 25 0.44 7.45 21.09
C GLU A 25 1.39 6.87 22.15
N SER A 26 1.49 7.47 23.33
CA SER A 26 2.26 6.88 24.44
C SER A 26 1.46 5.81 25.20
N ASP A 27 0.90 4.85 24.49
CA ASP A 27 0.67 3.53 25.08
C ASP A 27 1.86 2.65 24.67
N PRO A 28 2.50 1.93 25.61
CA PRO A 28 3.50 0.94 25.25
C PRO A 28 2.77 -0.21 24.57
N VAL A 29 2.55 -0.09 23.25
CA VAL A 29 2.51 -1.26 22.40
C VAL A 29 3.91 -1.82 22.49
N ASP A 30 4.02 -2.80 23.39
CA ASP A 30 5.10 -3.74 23.53
C ASP A 30 5.74 -3.98 22.16
N ASP A 31 7.04 -3.74 22.11
CA ASP A 31 7.93 -4.07 20.99
C ASP A 31 8.11 -5.60 20.96
N GLU A 32 6.99 -6.32 20.92
CA GLU A 32 6.94 -7.65 20.35
C GLU A 32 6.99 -7.39 18.86
N THR A 33 8.22 -7.43 18.34
CA THR A 33 8.54 -7.81 16.98
C THR A 33 7.31 -8.34 16.28
N VAL A 34 6.76 -7.56 15.33
CA VAL A 34 5.97 -8.14 14.25
C VAL A 34 6.90 -8.98 13.39
N GLU A 35 7.45 -10.04 13.98
CA GLU A 35 7.54 -11.30 13.30
C GLU A 35 6.15 -11.52 12.71
N ASP A 36 6.12 -11.53 11.38
CA ASP A 36 5.04 -12.03 10.55
C ASP A 36 4.72 -13.46 11.00
N GLU A 37 4.07 -13.61 12.16
CA GLU A 37 3.42 -14.82 12.62
C GLU A 37 2.12 -14.98 11.81
N ASP A 38 2.34 -15.15 10.52
CA ASP A 38 1.58 -16.00 9.62
C ASP A 38 1.73 -17.46 10.08
N LYS A 39 1.26 -17.72 11.30
CA LYS A 39 1.34 -18.98 12.03
C LYS A 39 -0.05 -19.33 12.53
N ASN A 40 -1.00 -19.50 11.60
CA ASN A 40 -1.95 -20.62 11.60
C ASN A 40 -2.97 -20.47 10.47
N ASN A 41 -2.53 -20.62 9.23
CA ASN A 41 -3.36 -21.33 8.27
C ASN A 41 -2.45 -22.04 7.25
N GLU A 42 -2.30 -23.36 7.40
CA GLU A 42 -1.75 -24.22 6.34
C GLU A 42 -2.67 -24.20 5.11
N SER A 43 -2.62 -23.12 4.34
CA SER A 43 -3.24 -23.02 3.02
C SER A 43 -2.42 -22.04 2.20
N SER A 44 -1.34 -22.59 1.62
CA SER A 44 -0.43 -21.97 0.65
C SER A 44 -0.18 -20.47 0.86
N LYS A 45 0.95 -20.11 1.50
CA LYS A 45 1.42 -18.73 1.50
C LYS A 45 1.53 -18.29 0.04
N GLY A 46 0.62 -17.41 -0.39
CA GLY A 46 0.51 -16.96 -1.77
C GLY A 46 1.77 -16.22 -2.22
N PRO A 47 1.85 -15.80 -3.49
CA PRO A 47 2.99 -15.01 -3.95
C PRO A 47 3.14 -13.74 -3.09
N SER A 48 4.39 -13.33 -2.83
CA SER A 48 4.66 -12.05 -2.19
C SER A 48 4.03 -10.90 -2.99
N ASN A 49 3.77 -9.75 -2.34
CA ASN A 49 3.19 -8.58 -3.02
C ASN A 49 3.95 -8.19 -4.30
N SER A 50 5.28 -8.24 -4.28
CA SER A 50 6.10 -7.95 -5.47
C SER A 50 5.98 -9.03 -6.54
N CYS A 51 5.98 -10.31 -6.13
CA CYS A 51 5.81 -11.43 -7.05
C CYS A 51 4.43 -11.40 -7.73
N ALA A 52 3.37 -11.18 -6.95
CA ALA A 52 1.99 -11.06 -7.45
C ALA A 52 1.84 -9.87 -8.40
N PHE A 53 2.45 -8.72 -8.08
CA PHE A 53 2.44 -7.54 -8.94
C PHE A 53 3.14 -7.79 -10.28
N SER A 54 4.35 -8.36 -10.25
CA SER A 54 5.09 -8.69 -11.46
C SER A 54 4.35 -9.73 -12.31
N ALA A 55 3.77 -10.76 -11.69
CA ALA A 55 2.98 -11.76 -12.40
C ALA A 55 1.73 -11.14 -13.08
N LEU A 56 1.01 -10.25 -12.38
CA LEU A 56 -0.12 -9.53 -12.95
C LEU A 56 0.29 -8.63 -14.13
N GLN A 57 1.42 -7.93 -14.00
CA GLN A 57 1.97 -7.09 -15.06
C GLN A 57 2.27 -7.91 -16.32
N THR A 58 2.99 -9.03 -16.16
CA THR A 58 3.30 -9.95 -17.26
C THR A 58 2.03 -10.51 -17.91
N ALA A 59 1.01 -10.87 -17.11
CA ALA A 59 -0.25 -11.37 -17.63
C ALA A 59 -1.01 -10.32 -18.47
N MET A 60 -1.00 -9.06 -18.04
CA MET A 60 -1.61 -7.96 -18.81
C MET A 60 -0.88 -7.68 -20.12
N GLU A 61 0.46 -7.70 -20.12
CA GLU A 61 1.27 -7.52 -21.33
C GLU A 61 1.05 -8.65 -22.35
N TRP A 62 0.88 -9.89 -21.86
CA TRP A 62 0.50 -11.02 -22.70
C TRP A 62 -0.93 -10.88 -23.22
N TYR A 63 -1.88 -10.50 -22.36
CA TYR A 63 -3.29 -10.35 -22.74
C TYR A 63 -3.47 -9.26 -23.80
N GLU A 64 -2.72 -8.16 -23.72
CA GLU A 64 -2.73 -7.05 -24.69
C GLU A 64 -2.35 -7.49 -26.12
N GLN A 65 -1.62 -8.60 -26.26
CA GLN A 65 -1.21 -9.15 -27.57
C GLN A 65 -2.22 -10.16 -28.15
N GLN A 66 -3.21 -10.60 -27.38
CA GLN A 66 -4.19 -11.58 -27.84
C GLN A 66 -5.23 -10.93 -28.76
N SER A 67 -5.70 -11.66 -29.76
CA SER A 67 -6.71 -11.16 -30.71
C SER A 67 -8.07 -10.88 -30.06
N GLU A 68 -8.32 -11.54 -28.93
CA GLU A 68 -9.52 -11.47 -28.12
C GLU A 68 -9.43 -10.38 -27.04
N CYS A 69 -8.33 -9.62 -27.01
CA CYS A 69 -8.14 -8.55 -26.04
C CYS A 69 -9.25 -7.50 -26.18
N CYS A 70 -10.02 -7.31 -25.11
CA CYS A 70 -10.99 -6.23 -25.00
C CYS A 70 -10.31 -5.01 -24.37
N PRO A 71 -10.11 -3.89 -25.11
CA PRO A 71 -9.37 -2.73 -24.59
C PRO A 71 -9.99 -2.14 -23.31
N THR A 72 -11.32 -2.14 -23.22
CA THR A 72 -12.05 -1.66 -22.04
C THR A 72 -11.76 -2.51 -20.81
N GLN A 73 -11.73 -3.84 -20.95
CA GLN A 73 -11.41 -4.74 -19.84
C GLN A 73 -9.96 -4.59 -19.39
N LEU A 74 -9.02 -4.49 -20.36
CA LEU A 74 -7.62 -4.23 -20.06
C LEU A 74 -7.42 -2.90 -19.33
N LEU A 75 -8.13 -1.84 -19.73
CA LEU A 75 -8.08 -0.54 -19.05
C LEU A 75 -8.58 -0.63 -17.60
N LEU A 76 -9.66 -1.37 -17.34
CA LEU A 76 -10.18 -1.58 -15.99
C LEU A 76 -9.19 -2.34 -15.10
N LEU A 77 -8.49 -3.35 -15.65
CA LEU A 77 -7.43 -4.08 -14.95
C LEU A 77 -6.25 -3.16 -14.60
N LYS A 78 -5.76 -2.37 -15.58
CA LYS A 78 -4.69 -1.37 -15.36
C LYS A 78 -5.09 -0.37 -14.26
N ARG A 79 -6.33 0.15 -14.30
CA ARG A 79 -6.85 1.04 -13.25
C ARG A 79 -6.89 0.39 -11.87
N THR A 80 -7.27 -0.89 -11.79
CA THR A 80 -7.35 -1.65 -10.53
C THR A 80 -5.96 -1.79 -9.90
N ARG A 81 -4.95 -2.13 -10.71
CA ARG A 81 -3.54 -2.15 -10.29
C ARG A 81 -3.10 -0.79 -9.74
N ASP A 82 -3.41 0.30 -10.46
CA ASP A 82 -2.96 1.64 -10.09
C ASP A 82 -3.60 2.14 -8.78
N LEU A 83 -4.87 1.81 -8.56
CA LEU A 83 -5.57 2.06 -7.29
C LEU A 83 -4.90 1.31 -6.13
N ALA A 84 -4.59 0.03 -6.30
CA ALA A 84 -3.90 -0.77 -5.27
C ALA A 84 -2.51 -0.20 -4.95
N ALA A 85 -1.75 0.21 -5.97
CA ALA A 85 -0.45 0.85 -5.80
C ALA A 85 -0.57 2.20 -5.06
N THR A 86 -1.59 2.99 -5.36
CA THR A 86 -1.84 4.28 -4.70
C THR A 86 -2.19 4.10 -3.23
N LYS A 87 -3.09 3.17 -2.88
CA LYS A 87 -3.37 2.82 -1.48
C LYS A 87 -2.11 2.43 -0.72
N ARG A 88 -1.23 1.63 -1.33
CA ARG A 88 0.05 1.26 -0.72
C ARG A 88 0.95 2.46 -0.45
N ARG A 89 0.99 3.46 -1.33
CA ARG A 89 1.72 4.72 -1.09
C ARG A 89 1.12 5.52 0.07
N CYS A 90 -0.21 5.56 0.18
CA CYS A 90 -0.87 6.28 1.29
C CYS A 90 -0.59 5.65 2.67
N ILE A 91 -0.34 4.33 2.73
CA ILE A 91 -0.13 3.59 3.99
C ILE A 91 1.31 3.70 4.51
N ILE A 92 2.27 4.17 3.69
CA ILE A 92 3.64 4.40 4.16
C ILE A 92 3.65 5.70 4.98
N VAL A 93 3.29 5.57 6.26
CA VAL A 93 3.46 6.63 7.27
C VAL A 93 4.94 6.96 7.44
N GLN A 94 5.23 8.25 7.54
CA GLN A 94 6.57 8.76 7.80
C GLN A 94 7.03 8.27 9.18
N ARG A 95 8.17 7.57 9.26
CA ARG A 95 8.74 7.13 10.54
C ARG A 95 8.98 8.34 11.44
N LYS A 96 8.66 8.20 12.73
CA LYS A 96 9.01 9.20 13.76
C LYS A 96 10.52 9.45 13.70
N ILE A 97 10.93 10.71 13.80
CA ILE A 97 12.36 11.10 13.70
C ILE A 97 13.22 10.41 14.78
N SER A 98 12.62 10.08 15.92
CA SER A 98 13.24 9.30 16.99
C SER A 98 13.69 7.90 16.56
N ALA A 99 13.05 7.29 15.56
CA ALA A 99 13.47 5.99 15.03
C ALA A 99 14.85 6.03 14.34
N TYR A 100 15.38 7.23 14.05
CA TYR A 100 16.72 7.43 13.48
C TYR A 100 17.78 7.76 14.54
N PHE A 101 17.37 8.01 15.79
CA PHE A 101 18.26 8.34 16.89
C PHE A 101 18.01 7.37 18.06
N PRO A 102 18.52 6.13 17.99
CA PRO A 102 18.43 5.20 19.11
C PRO A 102 19.18 5.77 20.32
N GLN A 103 18.56 5.68 21.50
CA GLN A 103 19.15 6.06 22.79
C GLN A 103 20.15 5.03 23.29
#